data_AF-A0A4S8J9U7-F1
#
_entry.id   AF-A0A4S8J9U7-F1
#
_cell.length_a   1.000
_cell.length_b   1.000
_cell.length_c   1.000
_cell.angle_alpha   90.00
_cell.angle_beta   90.00
_cell.angle_gamma   90.00
#
_symmetry.space_group_name_H-M   'P 1'
#
loop_
_entity.id
_entity.type
_entity.pdbx_description
1 polymer ?
#
loop_
_entity_poly.entity_id
_entity_poly.type
_entity_poly.pdbx_seq_one_letter_code
_entity_poly.pdbx_strand_id
1 'polypeptide(L)' 'MNMKMNQIKRKRMKIKPVKNCLSMCASVTNIIPDFEDWTSISGMVIDRNKKKVEKFEFERTESPLNVCNKLWKMA' A
#
# COMPACT_ATOMS: atom_id res chain seq x y z
N MET A 1 -3.55 5.63 35.96
CA MET A 1 -4.26 5.31 34.69
C MET A 1 -3.86 6.19 33.48
N ASN A 2 -3.17 7.33 33.66
CA ASN A 2 -2.89 8.30 32.56
C ASN A 2 -1.72 7.95 31.63
N MET A 3 -0.77 7.13 32.07
CA MET A 3 0.45 6.84 31.29
C MET A 3 0.16 5.99 30.04
N LYS A 4 -0.70 4.96 30.16
CA LYS A 4 -1.13 4.11 29.03
C LYS A 4 -1.89 4.91 27.96
N MET A 5 -2.82 5.79 28.37
CA MET A 5 -3.56 6.65 27.43
C MET A 5 -2.66 7.61 26.67
N ASN A 6 -1.65 8.18 27.32
CA ASN A 6 -0.67 9.05 26.68
C ASN A 6 0.21 8.29 25.67
N GLN A 7 0.60 7.05 25.97
CA GLN A 7 1.33 6.19 25.02
C GLN A 7 0.47 5.85 23.79
N ILE A 8 -0.82 5.53 23.98
CA ILE A 8 -1.75 5.26 22.86
C ILE A 8 -1.92 6.50 21.98
N LYS A 9 -2.12 7.68 22.58
CA LYS A 9 -2.22 8.96 21.84
C LYS A 9 -0.96 9.24 21.02
N ARG A 10 0.23 9.05 21.61
CA ARG A 10 1.52 9.23 20.91
C ARG A 10 1.69 8.25 19.73
N LYS A 11 1.34 6.97 19.91
CA LYS A 11 1.35 5.98 18.82
C LYS A 11 0.40 6.38 17.69
N ARG A 12 -0.83 6.81 18.02
CA ARG A 12 -1.80 7.30 17.01
C ARG A 12 -1.28 8.52 16.25
N MET A 13 -0.68 9.49 16.93
CA MET A 13 -0.07 10.66 16.28
C MET A 13 1.02 10.27 15.27
N LYS A 14 1.86 9.28 15.59
CA LYS A 14 2.91 8.81 14.68
C LYS A 14 2.36 8.04 13.48
N ILE A 15 1.28 7.28 13.67
CA ILE A 15 0.70 6.42 12.63
C ILE A 15 -0.22 7.21 11.66
N LYS A 16 -0.86 8.29 12.14
CA LYS A 16 -1.84 9.05 11.35
C LYS A 16 -1.26 9.59 10.02
N PRO A 17 -0.06 10.21 9.96
CA PRO A 17 0.52 10.66 8.71
C PRO A 17 0.78 9.53 7.71
N VAL A 18 1.31 8.40 8.18
CA VAL A 18 1.59 7.23 7.36
C VAL A 18 0.30 6.66 6.76
N LYS A 19 -0.74 6.50 7.59
CA LYS A 19 -2.05 6.03 7.12
C LYS A 19 -2.68 6.98 6.11
N ASN A 20 -2.57 8.29 6.33
CA ASN A 20 -3.11 9.28 5.39
C ASN A 20 -2.39 9.21 4.04
N CYS A 21 -1.06 9.10 4.04
CA CYS A 21 -0.26 8.96 2.82
C CYS A 21 -0.66 7.69 2.05
N LEU A 22 -0.74 6.54 2.74
CA LEU A 22 -1.15 5.28 2.13
C LEU A 22 -2.58 5.34 1.58
N SER A 23 -3.52 5.92 2.33
CA SER A 23 -4.90 6.09 1.89
C SER A 23 -5.00 6.99 0.66
N MET A 24 -4.20 8.06 0.60
CA MET A 24 -4.15 8.96 -0.55
C MET A 24 -3.62 8.22 -1.78
N CYS A 25 -2.48 7.53 -1.67
CA CYS A 25 -1.92 6.75 -2.77
C CYS A 25 -2.92 5.71 -3.29
N ALA A 26 -3.51 4.91 -2.41
CA ALA A 26 -4.47 3.87 -2.78
C ALA A 26 -5.75 4.44 -3.44
N SER A 27 -6.13 5.69 -3.14
CA SER A 27 -7.29 6.33 -3.77
C SER A 27 -7.05 6.73 -5.23
N VAL A 28 -5.79 6.91 -5.62
CA VAL A 28 -5.39 7.28 -6.99
C VAL A 28 -4.96 6.05 -7.78
N THR A 29 -4.20 5.15 -7.17
CA THR A 29 -3.60 4.01 -7.85
C THR A 29 -4.47 2.76 -7.84
N ASN A 30 -5.48 2.70 -6.97
CA ASN A 30 -6.24 1.49 -6.67
C ASN A 30 -5.36 0.29 -6.23
N ILE A 31 -4.10 0.53 -5.84
CA ILE A 31 -3.15 -0.50 -5.44
C ILE A 31 -3.09 -0.58 -3.92
N ILE A 32 -3.12 -1.81 -3.41
CA ILE A 32 -2.77 -2.15 -2.04
C ILE A 32 -1.52 -3.03 -2.08
N PRO A 33 -0.34 -2.51 -1.70
CA PRO A 33 0.89 -3.31 -1.64
C PRO A 33 0.85 -4.31 -0.49
N ASP A 34 1.54 -5.44 -0.66
CA ASP A 34 1.87 -6.35 0.42
C ASP A 34 3.06 -5.80 1.23
N PHE A 35 2.97 -5.86 2.56
CA PHE A 35 4.02 -5.41 3.48
C PHE A 35 4.57 -6.55 4.34
N GLU A 36 4.02 -7.76 4.23
CA GLU A 36 4.46 -8.94 4.97
C GLU A 36 5.62 -9.63 4.25
N ASP A 37 5.52 -9.77 2.93
CA ASP A 37 6.59 -10.32 2.10
C ASP A 37 7.53 -9.23 1.56
N TRP A 38 8.81 -9.35 1.90
CA TRP A 38 9.87 -8.42 1.49
C TRP A 38 10.75 -9.02 0.39
N THR A 39 10.45 -10.23 -0.08
CA THR A 39 11.24 -10.92 -1.10
C THR A 39 10.96 -10.42 -2.51
N SER A 40 9.71 -10.05 -2.79
CA SER A 40 9.21 -9.52 -4.06
C SER A 40 8.48 -8.17 -3.88
N ILE A 41 8.15 -7.51 -4.99
CA ILE A 41 7.25 -6.35 -5.02
C ILE A 41 5.87 -6.91 -5.37
N SER A 42 4.99 -7.06 -4.38
CA SER A 42 3.70 -7.73 -4.56
C SER A 42 2.55 -6.95 -3.95
N GLY A 43 1.33 -7.36 -4.29
CA GLY A 43 0.11 -6.74 -3.79
C GLY A 43 -1.10 -7.02 -4.66
N MET A 44 -2.10 -6.15 -4.56
CA MET A 44 -3.34 -6.24 -5.32
C MET A 44 -3.78 -4.90 -5.92
N VAL A 45 -4.34 -4.96 -7.12
CA VAL A 45 -5.04 -3.87 -7.80
C VAL A 45 -6.54 -4.10 -7.64
N ILE A 46 -7.28 -3.07 -7.21
CA ILE A 46 -8.72 -3.16 -6.94
C ILE A 46 -9.50 -2.25 -7.90
N ASP A 47 -10.10 -2.85 -8.92
CA ASP A 47 -11.06 -2.14 -9.77
C ASP A 47 -12.44 -2.19 -9.09
N ARG A 48 -12.78 -1.10 -8.40
CA ARG A 48 -14.07 -0.97 -7.69
C ARG A 48 -15.27 -0.92 -8.64
N ASN A 49 -15.08 -0.40 -9.85
CA ASN A 49 -16.16 -0.27 -10.83
C ASN A 49 -16.51 -1.64 -11.41
N LYS A 50 -15.48 -2.44 -11.73
CA LYS A 50 -15.65 -3.80 -12.25
C LYS A 50 -15.75 -4.87 -11.16
N LYS A 51 -15.69 -4.48 -9.87
CA LYS A 51 -15.63 -5.39 -8.71
C LYS A 51 -14.56 -6.48 -8.87
N LYS A 52 -13.42 -6.11 -9.45
CA LYS A 52 -12.31 -7.03 -9.76
C LYS A 52 -11.14 -6.77 -8.81
N VAL A 53 -10.54 -7.85 -8.33
CA VAL A 53 -9.28 -7.83 -7.57
C VAL A 53 -8.27 -8.65 -8.35
N GLU A 54 -7.13 -8.05 -8.68
CA GLU A 54 -6.04 -8.70 -9.41
C GLU A 54 -4.76 -8.63 -8.58
N LYS A 55 -4.09 -9.77 -8.41
CA LYS A 55 -2.81 -9.82 -7.69
C LYS A 55 -1.66 -9.56 -8.66
N PHE A 56 -0.60 -8.93 -8.16
CA PHE A 56 0.66 -8.78 -8.89
C PHE A 56 1.83 -9.20 -8.01
N GLU A 57 2.90 -9.62 -8.67
CA GLU A 57 4.18 -9.94 -8.06
C GLU A 57 5.30 -9.69 -9.08
N PHE A 58 6.33 -8.97 -8.65
CA PHE A 58 7.51 -8.64 -9.45
C PHE A 58 8.78 -8.93 -8.66
N GLU A 59 9.85 -9.33 -9.35
CA GLU A 59 11.15 -9.47 -8.71
C GLU A 59 11.69 -8.10 -8.27
N ARG A 60 12.38 -8.05 -7.12
CA ARG A 60 13.03 -6.80 -6.67
C ARG A 60 14.18 -6.33 -7.58
N THR A 61 14.70 -7.23 -8.41
CA THR A 61 15.70 -6.97 -9.44
C THR A 61 15.11 -6.31 -10.68
N GLU A 62 13.79 -6.29 -10.83
CA GLU A 62 13.14 -5.72 -11.99
C GLU A 62 13.28 -4.19 -12.01
N SER A 63 13.49 -3.62 -13.20
CA SER A 63 13.63 -2.17 -13.35
C SER A 63 12.41 -1.41 -12.83
N PRO A 64 12.58 -0.38 -11.98
CA PRO A 64 11.48 0.41 -11.45
C PRO A 64 10.54 0.95 -12.53
N LEU A 65 11.09 1.39 -13.67
CA LEU A 65 10.28 1.89 -14.79
C LEU A 65 9.39 0.80 -15.38
N ASN A 66 9.89 -0.43 -15.49
CA ASN A 66 9.12 -1.54 -16.03
C ASN A 66 7.98 -1.94 -15.09
N VAL A 67 8.28 -2.04 -13.79
CA VAL A 67 7.29 -2.32 -12.74
C VAL A 67 6.19 -1.25 -12.74
N CYS A 68 6.57 0.03 -12.74
CA CYS A 68 5.60 1.14 -12.80
C CYS A 68 4.73 1.05 -14.06
N ASN A 69 5.31 0.83 -15.23
CA ASN A 69 4.57 0.70 -16.48
C ASN A 69 3.59 -0.48 -16.49
N LYS A 70 3.98 -1.63 -15.90
CA LYS A 70 3.10 -2.80 -15.76
C LYS A 70 1.93 -2.48 -14.82
N LEU A 71 2.21 -1.91 -13.65
CA LEU A 71 1.18 -1.52 -12.67
C LEU A 71 0.18 -0.50 -13.23
N TRP A 72 0.66 0.51 -13.96
CA TRP A 72 -0.21 1.54 -14.55
C TRP A 72 -1.15 1.01 -15.63
N LYS A 73 -0.82 -0.13 -16.27
CA LYS A 73 -1.70 -0.81 -17.23
C LYS A 73 -2.77 -1.66 -16.55
N MET A 74 -2.57 -2.02 -15.29
CA MET A 74 -3.52 -2.84 -14.51
C MET A 74 -4.56 -1.99 -13.77
N ALA A 75 -4.19 -0.76 -13.38
CA ALA A 75 -4.99 0.18 -12.60
C ALA A 75 -6.09 0.90 -13.40
#